data_AF-A0A970IUK6-F1
#
_entry.id   AF-A0A970IUK6-F1
#
_cell.length_a   1.000
_cell.length_b   1.000
_cell.length_c   1.000
_cell.angle_alpha   90.00
_cell.angle_beta   90.00
_cell.angle_gamma   90.00
#
_symmetry.space_group_name_H-M   'P 1'
#
loop_
_entity.id
_entity.type
_entity.pdbx_description
1 polymer ?
#
loop_
_entity_poly.entity_id
_entity_poly.type
_entity_poly.pdbx_seq_one_letter_code
_entity_poly.pdbx_strand_id
1 'polypeptide(L)'
;MKIWGNIPKVFGIYNKQNPIDKIQKNNVVSSGKDEFKISEQAKEFQIAMKALANVPDIREDKVREISARIESGEYKVEAKDISEKIIRMLLNEKE
;
A
#
# COMPACT_ATOMS: atom_id res chain seq x y z
N MET A 1 9.55 17.92 17.25
CA MET A 1 8.13 17.90 17.67
C MET A 1 7.46 16.68 17.06
N LYS A 2 6.78 15.85 17.87
CA LYS A 2 6.07 14.64 17.41
C LYS A 2 4.62 15.02 17.10
N ILE A 3 4.22 14.96 15.84
CA ILE A 3 2.80 15.06 15.45
C ILE A 3 2.16 13.67 15.55
N TRP A 4 1.47 13.45 16.67
CA TRP A 4 0.52 12.36 16.81
C TRP A 4 -0.80 12.84 16.20
N GLY A 5 -1.15 12.34 15.01
CA GLY A 5 -2.30 12.81 14.25
C GLY A 5 -3.19 11.65 13.82
N ASN A 6 -4.20 11.36 14.63
CA ASN A 6 -5.30 10.47 14.28
C ASN A 6 -6.03 11.05 13.06
N ILE A 7 -6.05 10.32 11.93
CA ILE A 7 -6.70 10.74 10.69
C ILE A 7 -8.21 10.47 10.82
N PRO A 8 -9.10 11.47 10.82
CA PRO A 8 -10.52 11.21 10.98
C PRO A 8 -11.10 10.49 9.75
N LYS A 9 -11.78 9.36 10.01
CA LYS A 9 -12.39 8.48 9.01
C LYS A 9 -13.68 9.12 8.46
N VAL A 10 -13.55 9.91 7.40
CA VAL A 10 -14.65 10.67 6.75
C VAL A 10 -15.58 9.84 5.84
N PHE A 11 -15.48 8.52 5.84
CA PHE A 11 -16.26 7.65 4.93
C PHE A 11 -17.74 7.45 5.32
N GLY A 12 -18.24 8.05 6.41
CA GLY A 12 -19.58 7.78 6.96
C GLY A 12 -20.77 8.51 6.33
N ILE A 13 -20.55 9.44 5.41
CA ILE A 13 -21.63 10.34 4.92
C ILE A 13 -22.37 9.83 3.67
N TYR A 14 -21.86 8.81 2.98
CA TYR A 14 -22.41 8.40 1.68
C TYR A 14 -23.64 7.48 1.75
N ASN A 15 -24.10 7.05 2.94
CA ASN A 15 -25.10 5.97 3.02
C ASN A 15 -26.36 6.26 3.86
N LYS A 16 -26.78 7.53 4.00
CA LYS A 16 -28.08 7.87 4.60
C LYS A 16 -28.99 8.57 3.59
N GLN A 17 -29.91 7.81 3.02
CA GLN A 17 -31.01 8.27 2.19
C GLN A 17 -32.18 8.64 3.12
N ASN A 18 -32.65 9.89 3.10
CA ASN A 18 -33.95 10.29 3.65
C ASN A 18 -34.62 11.30 2.69
N PRO A 19 -35.96 11.28 2.56
CA PRO A 19 -36.66 11.91 1.45
C PRO A 19 -36.82 13.43 1.62
N ILE A 20 -36.78 14.07 0.45
CA ILE A 20 -36.97 15.48 0.09
C ILE A 20 -38.24 16.15 0.66
N ASP A 21 -38.09 17.32 1.29
CA ASP A 21 -39.12 18.35 1.26
C ASP A 21 -38.55 19.80 1.36
N LYS A 22 -39.14 20.64 0.51
CA LYS A 22 -39.01 22.07 0.15
C LYS A 22 -38.22 23.05 1.07
N ILE A 23 -37.56 24.05 0.45
CA ILE A 23 -37.95 25.49 0.44
C ILE A 23 -36.88 26.36 -0.28
N GLN A 24 -37.38 27.36 -1.01
CA GLN A 24 -36.73 28.36 -1.86
C GLN A 24 -35.72 29.29 -1.15
N LYS A 25 -34.62 29.69 -1.84
CA LYS A 25 -34.30 31.11 -2.15
C LYS A 25 -32.98 31.29 -2.91
N ASN A 26 -33.13 31.94 -4.06
CA ASN A 26 -32.23 32.87 -4.77
C ASN A 26 -30.87 33.18 -4.14
N ASN A 27 -29.82 32.73 -4.84
CA ASN A 27 -28.70 33.56 -5.30
C ASN A 27 -27.81 32.66 -6.16
N VAL A 28 -27.98 32.73 -7.49
CA VAL A 28 -27.01 32.14 -8.43
C VAL A 28 -25.79 33.06 -8.42
N VAL A 29 -25.06 33.05 -7.31
CA VAL A 29 -23.62 33.28 -7.38
C VAL A 29 -23.13 32.11 -8.20
N SER A 30 -22.56 32.40 -9.37
CA SER A 30 -21.66 31.47 -10.05
C SER A 30 -20.48 31.21 -9.11
N SER A 31 -20.71 30.46 -8.03
CA SER A 31 -19.68 29.76 -7.30
C SER A 31 -19.17 28.79 -8.34
N GLY A 32 -18.04 29.16 -8.96
CA GLY A 32 -17.26 28.21 -9.73
C GLY A 32 -17.19 26.96 -8.87
N LYS A 33 -17.78 25.88 -9.35
CA LYS A 33 -17.75 24.61 -8.62
C LYS A 33 -16.28 24.34 -8.35
N ASP A 34 -15.88 24.25 -7.10
CA ASP A 34 -14.52 23.85 -6.76
C ASP A 34 -14.30 22.47 -7.39
N GLU A 35 -13.56 22.43 -8.49
CA GLU A 35 -13.25 21.20 -9.20
C GLU A 35 -12.04 20.57 -8.54
N PHE A 36 -12.28 19.53 -7.75
CA PHE A 36 -11.21 18.70 -7.22
C PHE A 36 -10.64 17.80 -8.33
N LYS A 37 -9.48 18.19 -8.88
CA LYS A 37 -8.73 17.39 -9.86
C LYS A 37 -7.49 16.79 -9.20
N ILE A 38 -7.43 15.46 -9.14
CA ILE A 38 -6.23 14.73 -8.70
C ILE A 38 -5.18 14.87 -9.81
N SER A 39 -3.93 15.14 -9.45
CA SER A 39 -2.84 15.19 -10.42
C SER A 39 -2.65 13.82 -11.09
N GLU A 40 -2.24 13.83 -12.35
CA GLU A 40 -2.02 12.60 -13.12
C GLU A 40 -1.03 11.66 -12.42
N GLN A 41 0.06 12.22 -11.88
CA GLN A 41 1.08 11.50 -11.13
C GLN A 41 0.53 10.87 -9.84
N ALA A 42 -0.40 11.55 -9.15
CA ALA A 42 -1.02 10.99 -7.95
C ALA A 42 -1.94 9.81 -8.30
N LYS A 43 -2.60 9.85 -9.47
CA LYS A 43 -3.41 8.73 -9.97
C LYS A 43 -2.53 7.53 -10.32
N GLU A 44 -1.41 7.75 -11.01
CA GLU A 44 -0.44 6.70 -11.33
C GLU A 44 0.15 6.08 -10.06
N PHE A 45 0.52 6.90 -9.08
CA PHE A 45 1.03 6.43 -7.79
C PHE A 45 -0.01 5.55 -7.06
N GLN A 46 -1.28 5.95 -7.04
CA GLN A 46 -2.35 5.13 -6.46
C GLN A 46 -2.51 3.78 -7.18
N ILE A 47 -2.35 3.75 -8.50
CA ILE A 47 -2.39 2.50 -9.28
C ILE A 47 -1.21 1.61 -8.91
N ALA A 48 0.01 2.16 -8.86
CA ALA A 48 1.21 1.43 -8.47
C ALA A 48 1.12 0.87 -7.04
N MET A 49 0.62 1.65 -6.08
CA MET A 49 0.43 1.20 -4.70
C MET A 49 -0.65 0.10 -4.60
N LYS A 50 -1.74 0.21 -5.36
CA LYS A 50 -2.75 -0.85 -5.45
C LYS A 50 -2.19 -2.12 -6.06
N ALA A 51 -1.38 -2.01 -7.13
CA ALA A 51 -0.72 -3.15 -7.73
C ALA A 51 0.24 -3.83 -6.74
N LEU A 52 1.03 -3.05 -5.99
CA LEU A 52 1.92 -3.55 -4.95
C LEU A 52 1.16 -4.26 -3.82
N ALA A 53 0.02 -3.72 -3.39
CA ALA A 53 -0.80 -4.34 -2.35
C ALA A 53 -1.45 -5.66 -2.78
N ASN A 54 -1.62 -5.89 -4.09
CA ASN A 54 -2.11 -7.15 -4.63
C ASN A 54 -1.00 -8.20 -4.82
N VAL A 55 0.27 -7.82 -4.64
CA VAL A 55 1.38 -8.78 -4.67
C VAL A 55 1.31 -9.61 -3.40
N PRO A 56 1.32 -10.95 -3.49
CA PRO A 56 1.32 -11.80 -2.31
C PRO A 56 2.59 -11.58 -1.49
N ASP A 57 2.44 -11.51 -0.17
CA ASP A 57 3.55 -11.38 0.77
C ASP A 57 4.55 -12.55 0.67
N ILE A 58 4.05 -13.73 0.29
CA ILE A 58 4.82 -14.95 0.15
C ILE A 58 4.95 -15.31 -1.33
N ARG A 59 6.20 -15.53 -1.77
CA ARG A 59 6.50 -16.06 -3.09
C ARG A 59 6.50 -17.59 -3.06
N GLU A 60 5.31 -18.17 -3.15
CA GLU A 60 5.08 -19.63 -3.09
C GLU A 60 5.98 -20.41 -4.06
N ASP A 61 6.19 -19.91 -5.28
CA ASP A 61 7.04 -20.58 -6.27
C ASP A 61 8.48 -20.76 -5.78
N LYS A 62 9.05 -19.74 -5.14
CA LYS A 62 10.41 -19.79 -4.59
C LYS A 62 10.50 -20.69 -3.37
N VAL A 63 9.45 -20.68 -2.53
CA VAL A 63 9.36 -21.58 -1.38
C VAL A 63 9.36 -23.03 -1.86
N ARG A 64 8.47 -23.36 -2.79
CA ARG A 64 8.38 -24.71 -3.36
C ARG A 64 9.70 -25.17 -4.00
N GLU A 65 10.35 -24.30 -4.76
CA GLU A 65 11.65 -24.60 -5.37
C GLU A 65 12.73 -24.93 -4.32
N ILE A 66 12.85 -24.12 -3.28
CA ILE A 66 13.83 -24.33 -2.22
C ILE A 66 13.48 -25.58 -1.41
N SER A 67 12.21 -25.78 -1.06
CA SER A 67 11.73 -26.99 -0.38
C SER A 67 12.09 -28.26 -1.16
N ALA A 68 11.85 -28.27 -2.47
CA ALA A 68 12.22 -29.42 -3.31
C ALA A 68 13.73 -29.70 -3.30
N ARG A 69 14.58 -28.66 -3.34
CA ARG A 69 16.04 -28.80 -3.24
C ARG A 69 16.50 -29.32 -1.87
N ILE A 70 15.78 -28.97 -0.80
CA ILE A 70 16.03 -29.49 0.54
C ILE A 70 15.68 -30.97 0.60
N GLU A 71 14.51 -31.35 0.09
CA GLU A 71 14.05 -32.75 0.05
C GLU A 71 14.95 -33.64 -0.81
N SER A 72 15.47 -33.13 -1.94
CA SER A 72 16.41 -33.87 -2.79
C SER A 72 17.83 -33.97 -2.21
N GLY A 73 18.13 -33.26 -1.11
CA GLY A 73 19.46 -33.21 -0.51
C GLY A 73 20.47 -32.37 -1.32
N GLU A 74 20.01 -31.64 -2.33
CA GLU A 74 20.84 -30.77 -3.18
C GLU A 74 21.03 -29.37 -2.58
N TYR A 75 20.27 -29.04 -1.54
CA TYR A 75 20.43 -27.80 -0.79
C TYR A 75 21.69 -27.85 0.09
N LYS A 76 22.80 -27.33 -0.43
CA LYS A 76 24.07 -27.19 0.30
C LYS A 76 24.33 -25.73 0.61
N VAL A 77 24.59 -25.43 1.89
CA VAL A 77 24.96 -24.10 2.36
C VAL A 77 26.37 -24.18 2.94
N GLU A 78 27.28 -23.36 2.42
CA GLU A 78 28.63 -23.31 2.94
C GLU A 78 28.69 -22.48 4.24
N ALA A 79 29.55 -22.86 5.18
CA ALA A 79 29.72 -22.11 6.43
C ALA A 79 30.14 -20.65 6.18
N LYS A 80 30.86 -20.40 5.08
CA LYS A 80 31.25 -19.06 4.64
C LYS A 80 30.03 -18.20 4.33
N ASP A 81 29.07 -18.70 3.55
CA ASP A 81 27.86 -17.97 3.16
C ASP A 81 27.03 -17.56 4.39
N ILE A 82 26.97 -18.44 5.39
CA ILE A 82 26.29 -18.17 6.67
C ILE A 82 26.97 -17.01 7.40
N SER A 83 28.29 -17.10 7.57
CA SER A 83 29.08 -16.07 8.25
C SER A 83 28.99 -14.72 7.55
N GLU A 84 29.03 -14.72 6.22
CA GLU A 84 28.90 -13.51 5.41
C GLU A 84 27.51 -12.89 5.57
N LYS A 85 26.45 -13.71 5.58
CA LYS A 85 25.09 -13.21 5.76
C LYS A 85 24.87 -12.61 7.16
N ILE A 86 25.46 -13.21 8.20
CA ILE A 86 25.43 -12.68 9.57
C ILE A 86 26.13 -11.32 9.62
N ILE A 87 27.33 -11.21 9.06
CA ILE A 87 28.09 -9.96 9.05
C ILE A 87 27.32 -8.87 8.31
N ARG A 88 26.77 -9.17 7.13
CA ARG A 88 25.94 -8.23 6.35
C ARG A 88 24.71 -7.78 7.13
N MET A 89 24.04 -8.69 7.84
CA MET A 89 22.88 -8.35 8.67
C MET A 89 23.26 -7.40 9.83
N LEU A 90 24.43 -7.60 10.45
CA LEU A 90 24.93 -6.74 11.52
C LEU A 90 25.34 -5.35 11.00
N LEU A 91 25.90 -5.29 9.79
CA LEU A 91 26.35 -4.03 9.19
C LEU A 91 25.20 -3.21 8.59
N ASN A 92 23.96 -3.72 8.58
CA ASN A 92 22.79 -3.05 7.99
C ASN A 92 23.05 -2.57 6.53
N GLU A 93 23.97 -3.23 5.84
CA GLU A 93 24.23 -2.95 4.43
C GLU A 93 23.02 -3.43 3.64
N LYS A 94 22.25 -2.47 3.12
CA LYS A 94 21.24 -2.72 2.10
C LYS A 94 21.98 -2.92 0.78
N GLU A 95 21.69 -4.03 0.11
CA GLU A 95 21.90 -4.13 -1.34
C GLU A 95 21.11 -3.03 -2.07
#